data_AF-A0A834LKW1-F1
#
_entry.id   AF-A0A834LKW1-F1
#
_cell.length_a   1.000
_cell.length_b   1.000
_cell.length_c   1.000
_cell.angle_alpha   90.00
_cell.angle_beta   90.00
_cell.angle_gamma   90.00
#
_symmetry.space_group_name_H-M   'P 1'
#
loop_
_entity.id
_entity.type
_entity.pdbx_description
1 polymer ?
#
loop_
_entity_poly.entity_id
_entity_poly.type
_entity_poly.pdbx_seq_one_letter_code
_entity_poly.pdbx_strand_id
1 'polypeptide(L)'
;MNSIVNQLASMKIVFDDELQALMLLSSLPKTWETLVVTVSNLAPDGVVSMSQVTSSLLNEETRRKSTGSSHSEALVGNPRGRSRGRSSTPHNRDQSRGSSRGR
;
A
#
# COMPACT_ATOMS: atom_id res chain seq x y z
N MET A 1 14.34 -10.00 23.96
CA MET A 1 15.14 -8.89 23.42
C MET A 1 15.25 -7.75 24.43
N ASN A 2 14.14 -7.15 24.87
CA ASN A 2 14.12 -5.99 25.79
C ASN A 2 14.92 -6.17 27.08
N SER A 3 14.91 -7.36 27.70
CA SER A 3 15.70 -7.63 28.92
C SER A 3 17.21 -7.52 28.71
N ILE A 4 17.72 -7.95 27.55
CA ILE A 4 19.16 -7.91 27.24
C ILE A 4 19.56 -6.47 26.89
N VAL A 5 18.76 -5.78 26.07
CA VAL A 5 19.00 -4.36 25.73
C VAL A 5 19.06 -3.50 26.98
N ASN A 6 18.14 -3.70 27.94
CA ASN A 6 18.14 -2.97 29.20
C ASN A 6 19.37 -3.28 30.07
N GLN A 7 19.84 -4.53 30.09
CA GLN A 7 21.08 -4.90 30.79
C GLN A 7 22.30 -4.23 30.15
N LEU A 8 22.41 -4.26 28.82
CA LEU A 8 23.52 -3.63 28.09
C LEU A 8 23.51 -2.10 28.26
N ALA A 9 22.33 -1.47 28.25
CA ALA A 9 22.19 -0.06 28.57
C ALA A 9 22.62 0.26 30.02
N SER A 10 22.31 -0.63 30.99
CA SER A 10 22.79 -0.49 32.37
C SER A 10 24.31 -0.61 32.50
N MET A 11 24.96 -1.30 31.55
CA MET A 11 26.41 -1.38 31.41
C MET A 11 27.00 -0.17 30.66
N LYS A 12 26.20 0.87 30.40
CA LYS A 12 26.58 2.09 29.65
C LYS A 12 26.97 1.83 28.20
N ILE A 13 26.51 0.73 27.60
CA ILE A 13 26.66 0.52 26.16
C ILE A 13 25.66 1.45 25.47
N VAL A 14 26.17 2.29 24.58
CA VAL A 14 25.37 3.17 23.74
C VAL A 14 25.00 2.40 22.48
N PHE A 15 23.73 2.46 22.11
CA PHE A 15 23.23 1.91 20.87
C PHE A 15 23.01 3.05 19.89
N ASP A 16 23.73 3.00 18.78
CA ASP A 16 23.55 3.97 17.72
C ASP A 16 22.16 3.78 17.07
N ASP A 17 21.65 4.83 16.44
CA ASP A 17 20.31 4.81 15.81
C ASP A 17 20.16 3.63 14.83
N GLU A 18 21.20 3.34 14.04
CA GLU A 18 21.21 2.22 13.10
C GLU A 18 20.99 0.87 13.80
N LEU A 19 21.68 0.65 14.92
CA LEU A 19 21.56 -0.59 15.67
C LEU A 19 20.19 -0.70 16.34
N GLN A 20 19.67 0.40 16.88
CA GLN A 20 18.32 0.44 17.43
C GLN A 20 17.27 0.11 16.36
N ALA A 21 17.45 0.62 15.14
CA ALA A 21 16.55 0.39 14.02
C ALA A 21 16.56 -1.08 13.58
N LEU A 22 17.74 -1.69 13.47
CA LEU A 22 17.88 -3.10 13.15
C LEU A 22 17.31 -4.01 14.26
N MET A 23 17.53 -3.67 15.53
CA MET A 23 16.92 -4.39 16.65
C MET A 23 15.40 -4.33 16.60
N LEU A 24 14.83 -3.17 16.27
CA LEU A 24 13.39 -3.02 16.12
C LEU A 24 12.86 -3.85 14.95
N LEU A 25 13.48 -3.78 13.77
CA LEU A 25 13.08 -4.56 12.59
C LEU A 25 13.18 -6.07 12.82
N SER A 26 14.22 -6.54 13.50
CA SER A 26 14.40 -7.97 13.83
C SER A 26 13.44 -8.48 14.91
N SER A 27 12.83 -7.59 15.69
CA SER A 27 11.79 -7.95 16.66
C SER A 27 10.40 -8.16 16.04
N LEU A 28 10.21 -7.77 14.77
CA LEU A 28 8.91 -7.84 14.12
C LEU A 28 8.51 -9.29 13.79
N PRO A 29 7.20 -9.63 13.89
CA PRO A 29 6.71 -10.93 13.44
C PRO A 29 6.96 -11.15 11.95
N LYS A 30 7.06 -12.41 11.51
CA LYS A 30 7.25 -12.77 10.09
C LYS A 30 6.23 -12.15 9.13
N THR A 31 5.02 -11.84 9.61
CA THR A 31 4.00 -11.14 8.82
C THR A 31 4.45 -9.75 8.35
N TRP A 32 5.51 -9.16 8.93
CA TRP A 32 6.09 -7.86 8.58
C TRP A 32 7.30 -7.96 7.63
N GLU A 33 7.62 -9.14 7.10
CA GLU A 33 8.78 -9.38 6.23
C GLU A 33 8.84 -8.45 5.01
N THR A 34 7.70 -8.17 4.36
CA THR A 34 7.63 -7.22 3.24
C THR A 34 8.02 -5.80 3.63
N LEU A 35 7.68 -5.36 4.85
CA LEU A 35 8.11 -4.06 5.36
C LEU A 35 9.63 -4.03 5.51
N VAL A 36 10.20 -5.07 6.11
CA VAL A 36 11.66 -5.16 6.33
C VAL A 36 12.40 -5.04 5.00
N VAL A 37 11.98 -5.78 3.97
CA VAL A 37 12.58 -5.70 2.62
C VAL A 37 12.45 -4.30 2.03
N THR A 38 11.28 -3.67 2.17
CA THR A 38 11.04 -2.32 1.65
C THR A 38 11.95 -1.30 2.34
N VAL A 39 12.04 -1.36 3.67
CA VAL A 39 12.92 -0.50 4.46
C VAL A 39 14.39 -0.72 4.10
N SER A 40 14.83 -1.97 3.90
CA SER A 40 16.18 -2.27 3.42
C SER A 40 16.46 -1.67 2.05
N ASN A 41 15.47 -1.65 1.15
CA ASN A 41 15.60 -1.05 -0.18
C ASN A 41 15.55 0.50 -0.15
N LEU A 42 15.06 1.11 0.94
CA LEU A 42 15.02 2.57 1.13
C LEU A 42 16.36 3.15 1.62
N ALA A 43 17.32 2.30 2.00
CA ALA A 43 18.66 2.67 2.43
C ALA A 43 19.69 2.29 1.34
N PRO A 44 19.78 3.02 0.22
CA PRO A 44 20.69 2.70 -0.89
C PRO A 44 22.16 2.87 -0.52
N ASP A 45 22.45 3.65 0.52
CA ASP A 45 23.75 3.83 1.16
C ASP A 45 24.05 2.79 2.25
N GLY A 46 23.09 1.89 2.54
CA GLY A 46 23.20 0.86 3.57
C GLY A 46 22.95 1.37 4.99
N VAL A 47 22.59 2.65 5.16
CA VAL A 47 22.34 3.26 6.47
C VAL A 47 20.84 3.37 6.73
N VAL A 48 20.35 2.69 7.76
CA VAL A 48 18.93 2.74 8.13
C VAL A 48 18.73 3.68 9.32
N SER A 49 17.93 4.73 9.16
CA SER A 49 17.61 5.67 10.24
C SER A 49 16.41 5.19 11.06
N MET A 50 16.46 5.38 12.39
CA MET A 50 15.32 5.16 13.28
C MET A 50 14.05 5.90 12.84
N SER A 51 14.20 7.12 12.33
CA SER A 51 13.08 7.93 11.86
C SER A 51 12.33 7.28 10.69
N GLN A 52 13.06 6.72 9.73
CA GLN A 52 12.52 6.03 8.56
C GLN A 52 11.84 4.72 8.97
N VAL A 53 12.47 3.94 9.85
CA VAL A 53 11.91 2.69 10.37
C VAL A 53 10.61 2.95 11.12
N THR A 54 10.60 3.92 12.03
CA THR A 54 9.41 4.27 12.82
C THR A 54 8.27 4.76 11.93
N SER A 55 8.55 5.64 10.96
CA SER A 55 7.55 6.15 10.02
C SER A 55 6.95 5.02 9.16
N SER A 56 7.79 4.10 8.68
CA SER A 56 7.37 2.95 7.88
C SER A 56 6.51 1.98 8.69
N LEU A 57 6.90 1.72 9.95
CA LEU A 57 6.14 0.88 10.89
C LEU A 57 4.72 1.42 11.14
N LEU A 58 4.59 2.71 11.44
CA LEU A 58 3.30 3.36 11.71
C LEU A 58 2.39 3.35 10.47
N ASN A 59 2.97 3.61 9.29
CA ASN A 59 2.22 3.58 8.03
C ASN A 59 1.70 2.16 7.71
N GLU A 60 2.56 1.15 7.89
CA GLU A 60 2.21 -0.25 7.66
C GLU A 60 1.17 -0.76 8.68
N GLU A 61 1.28 -0.37 9.95
CA GLU A 61 0.26 -0.66 10.96
C GLU A 61 -1.10 -0.08 10.55
N THR A 62 -1.12 1.18 10.12
CA THR A 62 -2.33 1.85 9.65
C THR A 62 -2.94 1.13 8.45
N ARG A 63 -2.11 0.70 7.48
CA ARG A 63 -2.56 -0.07 6.31
C ARG A 63 -3.14 -1.44 6.71
N ARG A 64 -2.53 -2.13 7.67
CA ARG A 64 -3.02 -3.44 8.14
C ARG A 64 -4.34 -3.32 8.88
N LYS A 65 -4.48 -2.29 9.71
CA LYS A 65 -5.73 -2.03 10.44
C LYS A 65 -6.88 -1.66 9.50
N SER A 66 -6.62 -0.89 8.45
CA SER A 66 -7.64 -0.58 7.44
C SER A 66 -8.03 -1.80 6.60
N THR A 67 -7.08 -2.71 6.33
CA THR A 67 -7.33 -3.92 5.53
C THR A 67 -7.92 -5.08 6.35
N GLY A 68 -7.58 -5.18 7.64
CA GLY A 68 -8.08 -6.21 8.57
C GLY A 68 -9.53 -6.00 9.02
N SER A 69 -10.10 -4.82 8.76
CA SER A 69 -11.54 -4.55 8.95
C SER A 69 -12.38 -4.99 7.73
N SER A 70 -11.78 -5.49 6.66
CA SER A 70 -12.49 -5.87 5.41
C SER A 70 -12.59 -7.38 5.20
N HIS A 71 -12.72 -8.16 6.29
CA HIS A 71 -13.05 -9.59 6.23
C HIS A 71 -14.42 -9.93 6.84
N SER A 72 -15.41 -9.10 6.54
CA SER A 72 -16.85 -9.42 6.50
C SER A 72 -17.46 -8.21 5.79
N GLU A 73 -17.67 -8.22 4.48
CA GLU A 73 -18.93 -8.65 3.89
C GLU A 73 -18.68 -9.02 2.42
N ALA A 74 -18.43 -10.29 2.16
CA ALA A 74 -18.92 -10.87 0.92
C ALA A 74 -20.39 -11.23 1.16
N LEU A 75 -21.27 -10.85 0.24
CA LEU A 75 -22.73 -11.07 0.19
C LEU A 75 -23.59 -9.94 0.79
N VAL A 76 -23.81 -8.88 0.02
CA VAL A 76 -25.12 -8.52 -0.58
C VAL A 76 -24.93 -7.26 -1.42
N GLY A 77 -25.39 -7.32 -2.68
CA GLY A 77 -24.99 -6.40 -3.73
C GLY A 77 -25.45 -4.95 -3.58
N ASN A 78 -24.61 -4.04 -4.09
CA ASN A 78 -25.08 -2.92 -4.90
C ASN A 78 -23.92 -2.24 -5.65
N PRO A 79 -23.83 -2.33 -7.00
CA PRO A 79 -23.08 -1.35 -7.77
C PRO A 79 -24.01 -0.17 -8.06
N ARG A 80 -24.25 0.69 -7.06
CA ARG A 80 -24.92 1.98 -7.30
C ARG A 80 -23.89 3.10 -7.37
N GLY A 81 -23.68 3.59 -8.59
CA GLY A 81 -23.22 4.97 -8.77
C GLY A 81 -21.88 5.17 -9.49
N ARG A 82 -21.68 4.53 -10.66
CA ARG A 82 -20.75 5.11 -11.65
C ARG A 82 -21.45 5.13 -13.00
N SER A 83 -22.09 6.26 -13.26
CA SER A 83 -22.87 6.56 -14.45
C SER A 83 -22.09 6.21 -15.72
N ARG A 84 -22.65 5.24 -16.45
CA ARG A 84 -22.31 4.91 -17.83
C ARG A 84 -22.61 6.12 -18.71
N GLY A 85 -21.57 6.75 -19.23
CA GLY A 85 -21.65 7.79 -20.25
C GLY A 85 -20.66 7.51 -21.39
N ARG A 86 -20.65 6.27 -21.90
CA ARG A 86 -19.98 5.95 -23.17
C ARG A 86 -21.02 6.03 -24.27
N SER A 87 -21.24 7.22 -24.81
CA SER A 87 -22.00 7.40 -26.05
C SER A 87 -21.12 6.95 -27.23
N SER A 88 -21.26 5.70 -27.62
CA SER A 88 -20.64 5.14 -28.82
C SER A 88 -21.73 4.62 -29.75
N THR A 89 -22.31 5.51 -30.56
CA THR A 89 -23.00 5.13 -31.82
C THR A 89 -23.03 6.33 -32.77
N PRO A 90 -22.42 6.22 -33.96
CA PRO A 90 -23.12 6.63 -35.16
C PRO A 90 -23.11 5.45 -36.13
N HIS A 91 -24.21 4.70 -36.14
CA HIS A 91 -24.46 3.70 -37.16
C HIS A 91 -25.92 3.81 -37.56
N ASN A 92 -26.16 4.63 -38.59
CA ASN A 92 -27.29 4.46 -39.50
C ASN A 92 -27.03 5.36 -40.70
N ARG A 93 -26.32 4.80 -41.68
CA ARG A 93 -26.18 5.40 -43.00
C ARG A 93 -26.54 4.33 -44.02
N ASP A 94 -27.84 4.06 -44.11
CA ASP A 94 -28.42 3.42 -45.28
C ASP A 94 -29.90 3.78 -45.37
N GLN A 95 -30.24 4.65 -46.32
CA GLN A 95 -31.50 4.55 -47.04
C GLN A 95 -31.47 5.41 -48.31
N SER A 96 -31.09 4.73 -49.38
CA SER A 96 -31.37 5.06 -50.77
C SER A 96 -32.86 5.31 -51.00
N ARG A 97 -33.23 6.49 -51.51
CA ARG A 97 -34.45 6.69 -52.31
C ARG A 97 -34.18 7.72 -53.40
N GLY A 98 -34.08 7.25 -54.64
CA GLY A 98 -34.07 8.11 -55.82
C GLY A 98 -35.46 8.68 -56.12
N SER A 99 -35.47 9.83 -56.79
CA SER A 99 -36.51 10.16 -57.78
C SER A 99 -35.97 11.22 -58.74
N SER A 100 -36.02 10.87 -60.01
CA SER A 100 -35.86 11.73 -61.18
C SER A 100 -37.04 12.70 -61.33
N ARG A 101 -36.77 13.86 -61.95
CA ARG A 101 -37.63 14.74 -62.80
C ARG A 101 -36.88 16.09 -62.94
N GLY A 102 -36.53 16.65 -64.10
CA GLY A 102 -37.05 16.44 -65.45
C GLY A 102 -38.14 17.46 -65.79
N ARG A 103 -37.77 18.73 -65.98
CA ARG A 103 -38.32 19.67 -66.98
C ARG A 103 -37.50 20.95 -67.01
#